data_AF-A0A3B4XAL6-F1
#
_entry.id   AF-A0A3B4XAL6-F1
#
_cell.length_a   1.000
_cell.length_b   1.000
_cell.length_c   1.000
_cell.angle_alpha   90.00
_cell.angle_beta   90.00
_cell.angle_gamma   90.00
#
_symmetry.space_group_name_H-M   'P 1'
#
loop_
_entity.id
_entity.type
_entity.pdbx_description
1 polymer ?
#
loop_
_entity_poly.entity_id
_entity_poly.type
_entity_poly.pdbx_seq_one_letter_code
_entity_poly.pdbx_strand_id
1 'polypeptide(L)'
;DVKPVQTPGSQSVVAGQTVSIRCQTSSSVEYEAKKWLHWYLQKPGEAPKLLIYLATGRQSGVPDRFSGRASSVTDYTLTISGVLAEDSGFSCLGFSCVHSGFKTKLLKKCTKSLSH
;
A
#
# COMPACT_ATOMS: atom_id res chain seq x y z
N ASP A 1 24.25 -19.63 -1.60
CA ASP A 1 23.63 -18.31 -1.42
C ASP A 1 22.61 -18.11 -2.53
N VAL A 2 21.32 -18.32 -2.25
CA VAL A 2 20.26 -18.22 -3.26
C VAL A 2 19.77 -16.78 -3.25
N LYS A 3 20.24 -16.00 -4.23
CA LYS A 3 19.79 -14.63 -4.43
C LYS A 3 18.31 -14.68 -4.85
N PRO A 4 17.36 -14.08 -4.10
CA PRO A 4 15.95 -14.09 -4.47
C PRO A 4 15.79 -13.43 -5.85
N VAL A 5 15.12 -14.12 -6.78
CA VAL A 5 14.77 -13.57 -8.08
C VAL A 5 13.75 -12.45 -7.84
N GLN A 6 14.17 -11.21 -8.05
CA GLN A 6 13.32 -10.03 -7.92
C GLN A 6 12.62 -9.77 -9.25
N THR A 7 11.34 -10.14 -9.35
CA THR A 7 10.48 -9.66 -10.44
C THR A 7 9.94 -8.28 -10.07
N PRO A 8 10.00 -7.25 -10.93
CA PRO A 8 9.43 -5.94 -10.63
C PRO A 8 7.91 -6.07 -10.47
N GLY A 9 7.45 -6.23 -9.22
CA GLY A 9 6.04 -6.42 -8.87
C GLY A 9 5.81 -7.50 -7.81
N SER A 10 6.72 -8.47 -7.66
CA SER A 10 6.63 -9.53 -6.65
C SER A 10 7.79 -9.46 -5.66
N GLN A 11 7.57 -9.83 -4.40
CA GLN A 11 8.60 -9.98 -3.40
C GLN A 11 8.40 -11.29 -2.65
N SER A 12 9.44 -12.14 -2.65
CA SER A 12 9.48 -13.34 -1.80
C SER A 12 9.80 -12.95 -0.36
N VAL A 13 9.04 -13.46 0.59
CA VAL A 13 9.13 -13.12 2.01
C VAL A 13 8.90 -14.36 2.85
N VAL A 14 9.71 -14.51 3.90
CA VAL A 14 9.53 -15.59 4.88
C VAL A 14 8.52 -15.15 5.93
N ALA A 15 7.66 -16.07 6.34
CA ALA A 15 6.72 -15.81 7.43
C ALA A 15 7.47 -15.33 8.69
N GLY A 16 6.92 -14.31 9.37
CA GLY A 16 7.55 -13.68 10.52
C GLY A 16 8.53 -12.55 10.18
N GLN A 17 8.94 -12.36 8.93
CA GLN A 17 9.78 -11.22 8.55
C GLN A 17 9.00 -9.91 8.54
N THR A 18 9.73 -8.80 8.64
CA THR A 18 9.18 -7.47 8.40
C THR A 18 9.43 -7.06 6.96
N VAL A 19 8.38 -6.66 6.24
CA VAL A 19 8.49 -6.15 4.87
C VAL A 19 8.04 -4.69 4.81
N SER A 20 8.67 -3.92 3.92
CA SER A 20 8.26 -2.55 3.61
C SER A 20 7.93 -2.44 2.13
N ILE A 21 6.70 -2.05 1.83
CA ILE A 21 6.17 -1.89 0.48
C ILE A 21 6.12 -0.41 0.18
N ARG A 22 6.87 0.03 -0.83
CA ARG A 22 6.93 1.43 -1.26
C ARG A 22 5.94 1.70 -2.39
N CYS A 23 5.25 2.83 -2.30
CA CYS A 23 4.31 3.34 -3.28
C CYS A 23 4.66 4.80 -3.60
N GLN A 24 5.04 5.05 -4.85
CA GLN A 24 5.38 6.38 -5.32
C GLN A 24 4.34 6.89 -6.32
N THR A 25 3.65 7.97 -5.96
CA THR A 25 2.70 8.65 -6.84
C THR A 25 3.44 9.60 -7.78
N SER A 26 2.92 9.78 -9.00
CA SER A 26 3.51 10.73 -9.98
C SER A 26 3.20 12.20 -9.66
N SER A 27 2.20 12.44 -8.82
CA SER A 27 1.74 13.77 -8.42
C SER A 27 1.21 13.73 -6.99
N SER A 28 1.07 14.89 -6.38
CA SER A 28 0.53 15.01 -5.03
C SER A 28 -0.90 14.48 -4.97
N VAL A 29 -1.14 13.63 -3.99
CA VAL A 29 -2.46 13.14 -3.59
C VAL A 29 -2.92 13.81 -2.29
N GLU A 30 -2.31 14.94 -1.93
CA GLU A 30 -2.69 15.74 -0.78
C GLU A 30 -3.77 16.77 -1.15
N TYR A 31 -4.83 16.81 -0.36
CA TYR A 31 -5.92 17.78 -0.49
C TYR A 31 -6.45 18.13 0.91
N GLU A 32 -6.59 19.42 1.20
CA GLU A 32 -6.99 19.94 2.53
C GLU A 32 -6.14 19.37 3.68
N ALA A 33 -4.81 19.37 3.51
CA ALA A 33 -3.84 18.80 4.46
C ALA A 33 -4.03 17.29 4.75
N LYS A 34 -4.84 16.59 3.95
CA LYS A 34 -5.06 15.14 4.03
C LYS A 34 -4.43 14.45 2.82
N LYS A 35 -3.69 13.37 3.08
CA LYS A 35 -3.07 12.55 2.04
C LYS A 35 -4.04 11.46 1.61
N TRP A 36 -4.71 11.61 0.47
CA TRP A 36 -5.74 10.70 -0.04
C TRP A 36 -5.14 9.44 -0.67
N LEU A 37 -4.37 8.71 0.13
CA LEU A 37 -3.79 7.43 -0.22
C LEU A 37 -4.30 6.34 0.72
N HIS A 38 -4.69 5.21 0.14
CA HIS A 38 -5.23 4.07 0.85
C HIS A 38 -4.44 2.81 0.47
N TRP A 39 -4.26 1.92 1.44
CA TRP A 39 -3.62 0.61 1.27
C TRP A 39 -4.66 -0.49 1.37
N TYR A 40 -4.64 -1.42 0.43
CA TYR A 40 -5.53 -2.57 0.38
C TYR A 40 -4.74 -3.87 0.37
N LEU A 41 -5.26 -4.87 1.08
CA LEU A 41 -4.87 -6.26 0.94
C LEU A 41 -5.73 -6.89 -0.17
N GLN A 42 -5.10 -7.59 -1.10
CA GLN A 42 -5.77 -8.24 -2.23
C GLN A 42 -5.47 -9.73 -2.25
N LYS A 43 -6.30 -10.51 -1.56
CA LYS A 43 -6.23 -11.97 -1.59
C LYS A 43 -6.94 -12.52 -2.84
N PRO A 44 -6.40 -13.56 -3.51
CA PRO A 44 -7.09 -14.23 -4.61
C PRO A 44 -8.47 -14.71 -4.19
N GLY A 45 -9.51 -14.37 -4.97
CA GLY A 45 -10.88 -14.79 -4.71
C GLY A 45 -11.62 -14.00 -3.63
N GLU A 46 -10.99 -13.03 -2.97
CA GLU A 46 -11.63 -12.15 -1.98
C GLU A 46 -11.73 -10.70 -2.46
N ALA A 47 -12.69 -9.97 -1.89
CA ALA A 47 -12.79 -8.53 -2.10
C ALA A 47 -11.59 -7.80 -1.48
N PRO A 48 -11.04 -6.75 -2.12
CA PRO A 48 -9.95 -5.98 -1.55
C PRO A 48 -10.30 -5.41 -0.17
N LYS A 49 -9.47 -5.70 0.84
CA LYS A 49 -9.69 -5.25 2.22
C LYS A 49 -8.86 -4.00 2.50
N LEU A 50 -9.49 -2.94 2.98
CA LEU A 50 -8.79 -1.71 3.39
C LEU A 50 -7.94 -1.98 4.65
N LEU A 51 -6.65 -1.63 4.57
CA LEU A 51 -5.68 -1.76 5.67
C LEU A 51 -5.42 -0.41 6.33
N ILE A 52 -4.94 0.55 5.53
CA ILE A 52 -4.56 1.89 5.97
C ILE A 52 -5.29 2.90 5.09
N TYR A 53 -5.88 3.93 5.70
CA TYR A 53 -6.50 5.06 5.04
C TYR A 53 -5.75 6.35 5.35
N LEU A 54 -5.90 7.34 4.47
CA LEU A 54 -5.24 8.64 4.61
C LEU A 54 -3.72 8.55 4.88
N ALA A 55 -3.06 7.63 4.16
CA ALA A 55 -1.64 7.26 4.24
C ALA A 55 -1.14 6.63 5.57
N THR A 56 -1.72 6.96 6.71
CA THR A 56 -1.21 6.55 8.04
C THR A 56 -2.28 5.99 8.98
N GLY A 57 -3.56 6.26 8.74
CA GLY A 57 -4.66 5.81 9.61
C GLY A 57 -4.93 4.32 9.43
N ARG A 58 -4.79 3.51 10.48
CA ARG A 58 -5.12 2.08 10.42
C ARG A 58 -6.63 1.87 10.52
N GLN A 59 -7.20 1.10 9.60
CA GLN A 59 -8.64 0.79 9.62
C GLN A 59 -8.99 -0.08 10.84
N SER A 60 -10.18 0.14 11.41
CA SER A 60 -10.63 -0.66 12.56
C SER A 60 -10.68 -2.16 12.23
N GLY A 61 -10.22 -3.00 13.16
CA GLY A 61 -10.12 -4.46 12.96
C GLY A 61 -8.92 -4.91 12.10
N VAL A 62 -8.04 -3.99 11.68
CA VAL A 62 -6.76 -4.34 11.04
C VAL A 62 -5.69 -4.54 12.12
N PRO A 63 -4.94 -5.66 12.08
CA PRO A 63 -3.90 -5.95 13.07
C PRO A 63 -2.82 -4.87 13.14
N ASP A 64 -2.27 -4.66 14.33
CA ASP A 64 -1.24 -3.65 14.61
C ASP A 64 0.07 -3.88 13.85
N ARG A 65 0.22 -5.08 13.28
CA ARG A 65 1.32 -5.49 12.41
C ARG A 65 1.41 -4.64 11.13
N PHE A 66 0.32 -3.99 10.73
CA PHE A 66 0.29 -3.08 9.58
C PHE A 66 0.47 -1.63 10.02
N SER A 67 1.39 -0.92 9.37
CA SER A 67 1.66 0.50 9.63
C SER A 67 1.93 1.25 8.35
N GLY A 68 1.24 2.38 8.16
CA GLY A 68 1.46 3.28 7.03
C GLY A 68 2.36 4.45 7.41
N ARG A 69 3.27 4.79 6.50
CA ARG A 69 4.16 5.96 6.62
C ARG A 69 4.13 6.77 5.34
N ALA A 70 4.14 8.09 5.49
CA ALA A 70 4.33 9.02 4.39
C ALA A 70 5.65 9.75 4.59
N SER A 71 6.63 9.48 3.73
CA SER A 71 7.94 10.15 3.77
C SER A 71 7.90 11.50 3.06
N SER A 72 7.08 11.61 2.01
CA SER A 72 6.83 12.86 1.30
C SER A 72 5.38 12.91 0.81
N VAL A 73 5.01 13.97 0.10
CA VAL A 73 3.69 14.11 -0.56
C VAL A 73 3.48 13.11 -1.71
N THR A 74 4.55 12.47 -2.18
CA THR A 74 4.54 11.50 -3.29
C THR A 74 5.09 10.12 -2.93
N ASP A 75 5.69 9.96 -1.74
CA ASP A 75 6.36 8.71 -1.33
C ASP A 75 5.76 8.14 -0.05
N TYR A 76 5.20 6.95 -0.18
CA TYR A 76 4.42 6.28 0.83
C TYR A 76 4.94 4.86 1.04
N THR A 77 4.95 4.40 2.29
CA THR A 77 5.45 3.08 2.65
C THR A 77 4.43 2.38 3.55
N LEU A 78 4.12 1.13 3.24
CA LEU A 78 3.42 0.22 4.14
C LEU A 78 4.43 -0.73 4.75
N THR A 79 4.54 -0.73 6.07
CA THR A 79 5.34 -1.68 6.83
C THR A 79 4.43 -2.76 7.39
N ILE A 80 4.83 -4.01 7.22
CA ILE A 80 4.15 -5.19 7.72
C ILE A 80 5.16 -5.94 8.57
N SER A 81 4.96 -5.97 9.88
CA SER A 81 5.78 -6.74 10.81
C SER A 81 5.18 -8.14 10.96
N GLY A 82 6.00 -9.18 10.85
CA GLY A 82 5.50 -10.55 10.98
C GLY A 82 4.54 -10.95 9.86
N VAL A 83 5.02 -10.89 8.61
CA VAL A 83 4.26 -11.36 7.43
C VAL A 83 3.71 -12.76 7.66
N LEU A 84 2.44 -12.98 7.33
CA LEU A 84 1.79 -14.28 7.44
C LEU A 84 1.69 -14.97 6.07
N ALA A 85 1.58 -16.30 6.05
CA ALA A 85 1.34 -17.11 4.85
C ALA A 85 0.10 -16.68 4.04
N GLU A 86 -0.86 -16.06 4.71
CA GLU A 86 -2.11 -15.57 4.14
C GLU A 86 -2.01 -14.17 3.50
N ASP A 87 -0.89 -13.46 3.68
CA ASP A 87 -0.70 -12.09 3.19
C ASP A 87 -0.31 -12.10 1.71
N SER A 88 -1.23 -12.48 0.83
CA SER A 88 -1.05 -12.43 -0.62
C SER A 88 -1.52 -11.09 -1.17
N GLY A 89 -0.64 -10.32 -1.82
CA GLY A 89 -1.03 -9.13 -2.61
C GLY A 89 -1.35 -7.86 -1.81
N PHE A 90 -0.61 -6.78 -2.06
CA PHE A 90 -0.86 -5.45 -1.51
C PHE A 90 -0.99 -4.43 -2.62
N SER A 91 -1.95 -3.52 -2.53
CA SER A 91 -2.09 -2.42 -3.49
C SER A 91 -2.24 -1.09 -2.78
N CYS A 92 -1.55 -0.06 -3.26
CA CYS A 92 -1.82 1.31 -2.87
C CYS A 92 -2.69 1.99 -3.92
N LEU A 93 -3.62 2.82 -3.46
CA LEU A 93 -4.55 3.58 -4.28
C LEU A 93 -4.52 5.05 -3.84
N GLY A 94 -4.04 5.93 -4.71
CA GLY A 94 -3.96 7.37 -4.48
C GLY A 94 -4.91 8.17 -5.37
N PHE A 95 -5.66 9.08 -4.76
CA PHE A 95 -6.58 10.00 -5.45
C PHE A 95 -6.07 11.44 -5.32
N SER A 96 -6.14 12.23 -6.40
CA SER A 96 -5.91 13.67 -6.31
C SER A 96 -7.16 14.43 -6.75
N CYS A 97 -7.49 15.45 -5.96
CA CYS A 97 -8.54 16.41 -6.26
C CYS A 97 -7.88 17.60 -6.98
N VAL A 98 -8.04 17.69 -8.29
CA VAL A 98 -7.58 18.86 -9.05
C VAL A 98 -8.69 19.91 -9.02
N HIS A 99 -8.37 21.13 -8.60
CA HIS A 99 -9.33 22.23 -8.36
C HIS A 99 -10.07 22.73 -9.62
N SER A 100 -9.84 22.11 -10.78
CA SER A 100 -10.59 22.36 -12.02
C SER A 100 -11.87 21.50 -12.04
N GLY A 101 -12.82 21.85 -11.16
CA GLY A 101 -14.19 21.35 -11.14
C GLY A 101 -14.37 19.88 -10.74
N PHE A 102 -14.47 19.60 -9.43
CA PHE A 102 -15.07 18.38 -8.83
C PHE A 102 -14.70 16.99 -9.40
N LYS A 103 -13.63 16.84 -10.19
CA LYS A 103 -13.21 15.53 -10.74
C LYS A 103 -12.14 14.90 -9.87
N THR A 104 -12.48 13.80 -9.19
CA THR A 104 -11.51 12.90 -8.57
C THR A 104 -10.83 12.05 -9.65
N LYS A 105 -9.52 12.20 -9.84
CA LYS A 105 -8.75 11.38 -10.78
C LYS A 105 -7.98 10.30 -10.02
N LEU A 106 -8.19 9.04 -10.38
CA LEU A 106 -7.33 7.94 -9.93
C LEU A 106 -5.97 8.07 -10.62
N LEU A 107 -4.92 8.34 -9.86
CA LEU A 107 -3.61 8.65 -10.45
C LEU A 107 -2.74 7.42 -10.62
N LYS A 108 -2.76 6.49 -9.66
CA LYS A 108 -2.02 5.22 -9.75
C LYS A 108 -2.65 4.14 -8.87
N LYS A 109 -2.69 2.94 -9.42
CA LYS A 109 -2.81 1.67 -8.69
C LYS A 109 -1.45 0.99 -8.79
N CYS A 110 -0.68 0.96 -7.71
CA CYS A 110 0.50 0.08 -7.67
C CYS A 110 0.09 -1.20 -6.94
N THR A 111 0.30 -2.33 -7.58
CA THR A 111 0.07 -3.65 -7.00
C THR A 111 1.44 -4.29 -6.76
N LYS A 112 1.68 -4.74 -5.55
CA LYS A 112 2.87 -5.46 -5.11
C LYS A 112 2.39 -6.79 -4.53
N SER A 113 2.68 -7.88 -5.20
CA SER A 113 2.39 -9.21 -4.67
C SER A 113 3.48 -9.67 -3.72
N LEU A 114 3.09 -10.28 -2.60
CA LEU A 114 3.99 -11.12 -1.83
C LEU A 114 3.76 -12.56 -2.28
N SER A 115 4.85 -13.29 -2.49
CA SER A 115 4.85 -14.71 -2.77
C SER A 115 5.61 -15.43 -1.66
N HIS A 116 5.11 -16.58 -1.22
CA HIS A 116 5.78 -17.42 -0.24
C HIS A 116 6.75 -18.39 -0.93
#